data_AF-A4IA34-F1
#
_entry.id   AF-A4IA34-F1
#
_cell.length_a   1.000
_cell.length_b   1.000
_cell.length_c   1.000
_cell.angle_alpha   90.00
_cell.angle_beta   90.00
_cell.angle_gamma   90.00
#
_symmetry.space_group_name_H-M   'P 1'
#
loop_
_entity.id
_entity.type
_entity.pdbx_description
1 polymer ?
#
loop_
_entity_poly.entity_id
_entity_poly.type
_entity_poly.pdbx_seq_one_letter_code
_entity_poly.pdbx_strand_id
1 'polypeptide(L)'
;MPPRPSRDEYRRVREGRENRDRPEGAENEVRVTATHGQHSYISYVIAVLNGEDGKTRNDTVKISGMGGAIYNAVNIAEIVKRRISGLHQVTELGSELVRDEYEPIDRTRNPENVVVERKVSTILITLSRNCLDKSNPGYQEPIPDSEVTEQERRDPNMSRRGGRGGSRGGRGGSRGGRGGSRGGRGVAAIDRRDDREN
;
A
#
# COMPACT_ATOMS: atom_id res chain seq x y z
N MET A 1 16.93 22.58 -0.25
CA MET A 1 15.98 22.29 0.85
C MET A 1 16.60 22.77 2.14
N PRO A 2 15.84 23.40 3.05
CA PRO A 2 16.36 23.71 4.38
C PRO A 2 16.79 22.42 5.09
N PRO A 3 17.92 22.43 5.82
CA PRO A 3 18.41 21.27 6.53
C PRO A 3 17.40 20.85 7.60
N ARG A 4 17.16 19.54 7.72
CA ARG A 4 16.31 19.01 8.79
C ARG A 4 17.09 19.05 10.12
N PRO A 5 16.41 19.28 11.25
CA PRO A 5 17.06 19.21 12.56
C PRO A 5 17.63 17.82 12.81
N SER A 6 18.69 17.73 13.62
CA SER A 6 19.28 16.45 14.00
C SER A 6 18.25 15.57 14.69
N ARG A 7 18.18 14.29 14.30
CA ARG A 7 17.25 13.32 14.92
C ARG A 7 17.62 12.97 16.36
N ASP A 8 18.87 13.21 16.76
CA ASP A 8 19.33 12.96 18.13
C ASP A 8 18.96 14.10 19.09
N GLU A 9 18.63 15.28 18.55
CA GLU A 9 18.31 16.48 19.32
C GLU A 9 16.84 16.88 19.20
N TYR A 10 16.17 16.54 18.11
CA TYR A 10 14.80 16.95 17.80
C TYR A 10 13.93 15.79 17.34
N ARG A 11 12.65 15.84 17.74
CA ARG A 11 11.60 14.93 17.30
C ARG A 11 10.54 15.71 16.53
N ARG A 12 10.10 15.18 15.39
CA ARG A 12 8.98 15.78 14.64
C ARG A 12 7.70 15.67 15.45
N VAL A 13 7.05 16.79 15.71
CA VAL A 13 5.72 16.84 16.31
C VAL A 13 4.75 16.20 15.32
N ARG A 14 4.09 15.13 15.74
CA ARG A 14 2.99 14.53 14.96
C ARG A 14 1.72 15.18 15.48
N GLU A 15 1.09 16.02 14.66
CA GLU A 15 -0.29 16.41 14.94
C GLU A 15 -1.13 15.15 15.09
N GLY A 16 -1.77 15.01 16.27
CA GLY A 16 -2.72 13.95 16.54
C GLY A 16 -3.82 13.96 15.48
N ARG A 17 -4.45 12.80 15.24
CA ARG A 17 -5.57 12.71 14.28
C ARG A 17 -6.68 13.73 14.57
N GLU A 18 -6.81 14.17 15.82
CA GLU A 18 -7.78 15.15 16.30
C GLU A 18 -7.54 16.58 15.83
N ASN A 19 -6.30 17.00 15.53
CA ASN A 19 -6.01 18.37 15.05
C ASN A 19 -6.10 18.52 13.52
N ARG A 20 -6.60 17.49 12.82
CA ARG A 20 -6.78 17.56 11.39
C ARG A 20 -8.10 18.26 11.09
N ASP A 21 -8.15 19.57 11.30
CA ASP A 21 -9.21 20.49 10.81
C ASP A 21 -9.20 20.58 9.27
N ARG A 22 -8.83 19.50 8.57
CA ARG A 22 -9.12 19.40 7.15
C ARG A 22 -10.58 19.03 7.04
N PRO A 23 -11.41 19.85 6.39
CA PRO A 23 -12.81 19.50 6.15
C PRO A 23 -12.83 18.10 5.56
N GLU A 24 -13.76 17.26 6.06
CA GLU A 24 -14.02 15.97 5.43
C GLU A 24 -14.25 16.25 3.94
N GLY A 25 -13.34 15.75 3.11
CA GLY A 25 -13.39 15.99 1.68
C GLY A 25 -14.70 15.46 1.12
N ALA A 26 -15.13 15.99 -0.03
CA ALA A 26 -16.29 15.44 -0.71
C ALA A 26 -16.11 13.93 -0.93
N GLU A 27 -17.23 13.17 -0.95
CA GLU A 27 -17.19 11.70 -1.01
C GLU A 27 -16.39 11.17 -2.21
N ASN A 28 -16.34 11.95 -3.30
CA ASN A 28 -15.61 11.68 -4.52
C ASN A 28 -14.17 12.21 -4.54
N GLU A 29 -13.62 12.65 -3.41
CA GLU A 29 -12.23 13.08 -3.27
C GLU A 29 -11.44 12.09 -2.39
N VAL A 30 -10.47 11.42 -3.02
CA VAL A 30 -9.63 10.40 -2.37
C VAL A 30 -8.23 10.95 -2.19
N ARG A 31 -7.80 11.08 -0.94
CA ARG A 31 -6.42 11.44 -0.59
C ARG A 31 -5.60 10.19 -0.28
N VAL A 32 -4.71 9.85 -1.19
CA VAL A 32 -3.84 8.68 -1.11
C VAL A 32 -2.68 8.96 -0.16
N THR A 33 -2.41 7.99 0.72
CA THR A 33 -1.25 8.01 1.61
C THR A 33 -0.17 7.06 1.10
N ALA A 34 1.08 7.31 1.51
CA ALA A 34 2.21 6.49 1.08
C ALA A 34 2.19 5.07 1.69
N THR A 35 1.52 4.87 2.83
CA THR A 35 1.61 3.64 3.63
C THR A 35 0.38 2.73 3.54
N HIS A 36 -0.80 3.24 3.21
CA HIS A 36 -1.99 2.37 3.07
C HIS A 36 -1.92 1.51 1.80
N GLY A 37 -2.44 0.29 1.90
CA GLY A 37 -2.53 -0.62 0.77
C GLY A 37 -3.43 -0.07 -0.34
N GLN A 38 -2.96 -0.15 -1.58
CA GLN A 38 -3.66 0.37 -2.77
C GLN A 38 -5.05 -0.26 -2.96
N HIS A 39 -5.23 -1.52 -2.58
CA HIS A 39 -6.48 -2.26 -2.74
C HIS A 39 -7.68 -1.55 -2.12
N SER A 40 -7.55 -1.01 -0.91
CA SER A 40 -8.66 -0.31 -0.24
C SER A 40 -9.07 0.96 -0.99
N TYR A 41 -8.09 1.71 -1.52
CA TYR A 41 -8.38 2.89 -2.33
C TYR A 41 -9.05 2.52 -3.66
N ILE A 42 -8.56 1.47 -4.33
CA ILE A 42 -9.15 1.01 -5.60
C ILE A 42 -10.61 0.59 -5.39
N SER A 43 -10.88 -0.24 -4.38
CA SER A 43 -12.26 -0.66 -4.04
C SER A 43 -13.14 0.54 -3.72
N TYR A 44 -12.65 1.49 -2.92
CA TYR A 44 -13.40 2.71 -2.61
C TYR A 44 -13.73 3.54 -3.86
N VAL A 45 -12.74 3.79 -4.71
CA VAL A 45 -12.92 4.57 -5.94
C VAL A 45 -13.95 3.92 -6.86
N ILE A 46 -13.89 2.60 -7.05
CA ILE A 46 -14.86 1.85 -7.85
C ILE A 46 -16.26 1.96 -7.25
N ALA A 47 -16.38 1.79 -5.92
CA ALA A 47 -17.67 1.89 -5.22
C ALA A 47 -18.29 3.27 -5.40
N VAL A 48 -17.51 4.35 -5.27
CA VAL A 48 -17.98 5.72 -5.51
C VAL A 48 -18.39 5.94 -6.97
N LEU A 49 -17.61 5.44 -7.93
CA LEU A 49 -17.93 5.58 -9.35
C LEU A 49 -19.20 4.81 -9.73
N ASN A 50 -19.47 3.66 -9.12
CA ASN A 50 -20.63 2.81 -9.42
C ASN A 50 -21.86 3.10 -8.55
N GLY A 51 -21.69 3.76 -7.41
CA GLY A 51 -22.72 3.86 -6.37
C GLY A 51 -22.97 2.53 -5.64
N GLU A 52 -21.90 1.77 -5.41
CA GLU A 52 -21.92 0.49 -4.71
C GLU A 52 -21.48 0.67 -3.24
N ASP A 53 -21.56 -0.38 -2.41
CA ASP A 53 -21.11 -0.38 -1.01
C ASP A 53 -21.67 0.77 -0.14
N GLY A 54 -22.90 1.21 -0.43
CA GLY A 54 -23.56 2.31 0.28
C GLY A 54 -23.05 3.71 -0.10
N LYS A 55 -22.29 3.83 -1.20
CA LYS A 55 -21.80 5.10 -1.73
C LYS A 55 -22.77 5.74 -2.71
N THR A 56 -22.78 7.06 -2.76
CA THR A 56 -23.52 7.78 -3.79
C THR A 56 -22.79 7.64 -5.12
N ARG A 57 -23.50 7.27 -6.19
CA ARG A 57 -22.91 7.20 -7.53
C ARG A 57 -22.42 8.58 -7.94
N ASN A 58 -21.15 8.68 -8.27
CA ASN A 58 -20.52 9.88 -8.82
C ASN A 58 -19.92 9.56 -10.19
N ASP A 59 -20.17 10.42 -11.18
CA ASP A 59 -19.56 10.24 -12.51
C ASP A 59 -18.08 10.67 -12.53
N THR A 60 -17.63 11.42 -11.53
CA THR A 60 -16.29 11.97 -11.43
C THR A 60 -15.69 11.75 -10.04
N VAL A 61 -14.45 11.27 -9.99
CA VAL A 61 -13.66 11.08 -8.77
C VAL A 61 -12.31 11.76 -8.91
N LYS A 62 -11.80 12.32 -7.81
CA LYS A 62 -10.49 12.98 -7.75
C LYS A 62 -9.56 12.19 -6.83
N ILE A 63 -8.42 11.78 -7.34
CA ILE A 63 -7.39 11.03 -6.61
C ILE A 63 -6.18 11.95 -6.43
N SER A 64 -5.86 12.28 -5.18
CA SER A 64 -4.72 13.16 -4.86
C SER A 64 -3.62 12.42 -4.12
N GLY A 65 -2.37 12.74 -4.43
CA GLY A 65 -1.18 12.19 -3.79
C GLY A 65 -0.13 13.27 -3.56
N MET A 66 0.63 13.15 -2.47
CA MET A 66 1.71 14.08 -2.14
C MET A 66 3.01 13.33 -1.86
N GLY A 67 4.13 13.83 -2.38
CA GLY A 67 5.46 13.24 -2.19
C GLY A 67 5.48 11.74 -2.50
N GLY A 68 5.89 10.91 -1.53
CA GLY A 68 5.96 9.46 -1.69
C GLY A 68 4.61 8.77 -2.01
N ALA A 69 3.47 9.44 -1.83
CA ALA A 69 2.17 8.89 -2.20
C ALA A 69 1.81 9.08 -3.68
N ILE A 70 2.57 9.89 -4.44
CA ILE A 70 2.32 10.15 -5.87
C ILE A 70 2.29 8.84 -6.67
N TYR A 71 3.27 7.97 -6.44
CA TYR A 71 3.34 6.66 -7.08
C TYR A 71 2.07 5.81 -6.85
N ASN A 72 1.55 5.82 -5.62
CA ASN A 72 0.32 5.10 -5.28
C ASN A 72 -0.89 5.72 -6.00
N ALA A 73 -1.00 7.05 -6.03
CA ALA A 73 -2.10 7.74 -6.71
C ALA A 73 -2.18 7.37 -8.20
N VAL A 74 -1.03 7.38 -8.88
CA VAL A 74 -0.92 6.96 -10.29
C VAL A 74 -1.34 5.50 -10.46
N ASN A 75 -0.78 4.57 -9.68
CA ASN A 75 -1.13 3.15 -9.78
C ASN A 75 -2.62 2.88 -9.53
N ILE A 76 -3.22 3.55 -8.55
CA ILE A 76 -4.65 3.42 -8.26
C ILE A 76 -5.46 3.88 -9.48
N ALA A 77 -5.12 5.04 -10.06
CA ALA A 77 -5.80 5.54 -11.25
C ALA A 77 -5.66 4.57 -12.45
N GLU A 78 -4.45 4.06 -12.71
CA GLU A 78 -4.21 3.09 -13.79
C GLU A 78 -5.02 1.80 -13.62
N ILE A 79 -5.08 1.26 -12.40
CA ILE A 79 -5.87 0.05 -12.12
C ILE A 79 -7.38 0.33 -12.28
N VAL A 80 -7.86 1.49 -11.83
CA VAL A 80 -9.28 1.86 -11.96
C VAL A 80 -9.67 2.00 -13.44
N LYS A 81 -8.85 2.67 -14.26
CA LYS A 81 -9.09 2.78 -15.71
C LYS A 81 -9.16 1.41 -16.40
N ARG A 82 -8.36 0.44 -15.95
CA ARG A 82 -8.41 -0.94 -16.47
C ARG A 82 -9.61 -1.77 -15.99
N ARG A 83 -10.36 -1.30 -15.00
CA ARG A 83 -11.55 -2.00 -14.47
C ARG A 83 -12.87 -1.35 -14.86
N ILE A 84 -12.84 -0.06 -15.25
CA ILE A 84 -14.02 0.70 -15.66
C ILE A 84 -13.69 1.36 -16.99
N SER A 85 -14.39 0.95 -18.04
CA SER A 85 -14.26 1.54 -19.38
C SER A 85 -14.79 2.97 -19.44
N GLY A 86 -14.35 3.72 -20.45
CA GLY A 86 -14.88 5.07 -20.74
C GLY A 86 -14.46 6.18 -19.76
N LEU A 87 -13.44 5.95 -18.91
CA LEU A 87 -12.96 6.99 -18.00
C LEU A 87 -12.01 7.97 -18.69
N HIS A 88 -12.46 9.21 -18.84
CA HIS A 88 -11.64 10.36 -19.18
C HIS A 88 -10.76 10.75 -17.99
N GLN A 89 -9.55 11.21 -18.27
CA GLN A 89 -8.61 11.62 -17.23
C GLN A 89 -8.14 13.07 -17.46
N VAL A 90 -7.98 13.81 -16.37
CA VAL A 90 -7.15 15.03 -16.32
C VAL A 90 -6.15 14.89 -15.19
N THR A 91 -4.87 15.13 -15.46
CA THR A 91 -3.80 15.13 -14.46
C THR A 91 -3.25 16.53 -14.26
N GLU A 92 -3.30 16.99 -13.02
CA GLU A 92 -2.74 18.26 -12.60
C GLU A 92 -1.56 18.02 -11.66
N LEU A 93 -0.46 18.72 -11.90
CA LEU A 93 0.74 18.68 -11.07
C LEU A 93 0.85 19.99 -10.31
N GLY A 94 1.25 19.90 -9.06
CA GLY A 94 1.40 21.06 -8.20
C GLY A 94 2.51 20.90 -7.19
N SER A 95 2.57 21.88 -6.31
CA SER A 95 3.45 21.85 -5.16
C SER A 95 2.82 22.60 -4.01
N GLU A 96 2.83 21.98 -2.84
CA GLU A 96 2.32 22.57 -1.60
C GLU A 96 3.49 22.82 -0.64
N LEU A 97 3.42 23.91 0.13
CA LEU A 97 4.31 24.13 1.27
C LEU A 97 3.82 23.30 2.45
N VAL A 98 4.67 22.39 2.92
CA VAL A 98 4.41 21.59 4.11
C VAL A 98 5.28 22.11 5.23
N ARG A 99 4.63 22.56 6.31
CA ARG A 99 5.26 23.01 7.54
C ARG A 99 5.40 21.83 8.50
N ASP A 100 6.64 21.46 8.81
CA ASP A 100 6.95 20.41 9.76
C ASP A 100 7.52 21.06 11.03
N GLU A 101 6.84 20.88 12.16
CA GLU A 101 7.33 21.33 13.47
C GLU A 101 8.10 20.22 14.18
N TYR A 102 9.18 20.60 14.85
CA TYR A 102 10.08 19.71 15.57
C TYR A 102 10.26 20.24 16.98
N GLU A 103 9.95 19.40 17.97
CA GLU A 103 10.22 19.69 19.37
C GLU A 103 11.61 19.15 19.76
N PRO A 104 12.35 19.88 20.61
CA PRO A 104 13.62 19.39 21.14
C PRO A 104 13.37 18.20 22.08
N ILE A 105 14.24 17.18 21.98
CA ILE A 105 14.22 16.01 22.86
C ILE A 105 14.64 16.40 24.28
N ASP A 106 15.64 17.27 24.39
CA ASP A 106 16.09 17.86 25.65
C ASP A 106 15.91 19.38 25.60
N ARG A 107 14.86 19.85 26.29
CA ARG A 107 14.51 21.28 26.39
C ARG A 107 15.55 22.11 27.14
N THR A 108 16.44 21.50 27.92
CA THR A 108 17.50 22.24 28.61
C THR A 108 18.65 22.61 27.69
N ARG A 109 18.93 21.78 26.66
CA ARG A 109 19.95 22.05 25.64
C ARG A 109 19.40 22.88 24.49
N ASN A 110 18.16 22.63 24.08
CA ASN A 110 17.49 23.33 23.00
C ASN A 110 16.13 23.84 23.51
N PRO A 111 15.95 25.14 23.76
CA PRO A 111 14.75 25.64 24.43
C PRO A 111 13.52 25.76 23.51
N GLU A 112 13.71 25.82 22.20
CA GLU A 112 12.66 26.20 21.25
C GLU A 112 12.32 25.10 20.25
N ASN A 113 11.07 25.11 19.78
CA ASN A 113 10.63 24.28 18.66
C ASN A 113 11.19 24.83 17.35
N VAL A 114 11.62 23.94 16.47
CA VAL A 114 12.09 24.31 15.14
C VAL A 114 11.01 24.03 14.12
N VAL A 115 10.70 25.03 13.29
CA VAL A 115 9.76 24.91 12.19
C VAL A 115 10.55 24.83 10.89
N VAL A 116 10.31 23.77 10.10
CA VAL A 116 10.90 23.63 8.77
C VAL A 116 9.82 23.59 7.73
N GLU A 117 9.86 24.54 6.81
CA GLU A 117 9.00 24.53 5.63
C GLU A 117 9.70 23.84 4.46
N ARG A 118 9.00 22.92 3.81
CA ARG A 118 9.48 22.28 2.59
C ARG A 118 8.43 22.31 1.51
N LYS A 119 8.86 22.58 0.29
CA LYS A 119 8.03 22.44 -0.90
C LYS A 119 7.90 20.96 -1.26
N VAL A 120 6.67 20.46 -1.38
CA VAL A 120 6.35 19.07 -1.67
C VAL A 120 5.53 18.99 -2.94
N SER A 121 5.96 18.17 -3.90
CA SER A 121 5.19 17.94 -5.12
C SER A 121 3.88 17.25 -4.82
N THR A 122 2.84 17.64 -5.56
CA THR A 122 1.49 17.08 -5.49
C THR A 122 1.02 16.66 -6.87
N ILE A 123 0.17 15.64 -6.90
CA ILE A 123 -0.56 15.21 -8.10
C ILE A 123 -2.05 15.16 -7.77
N LEU A 124 -2.87 15.60 -8.71
CA LEU A 124 -4.32 15.46 -8.69
C LEU A 124 -4.74 14.80 -10.01
N ILE A 125 -5.35 13.62 -9.91
CA ILE A 125 -5.87 12.86 -11.05
C ILE A 125 -7.39 12.88 -10.96
N THR A 126 -8.04 13.51 -11.90
CA THR A 126 -9.50 13.49 -12.05
C THR A 126 -9.86 12.40 -13.04
N LEU A 127 -10.67 11.43 -12.64
CA LEU A 127 -11.26 10.41 -13.52
C LEU A 127 -12.75 10.67 -13.65
N SER A 128 -13.29 10.66 -14.87
CA SER A 128 -14.68 11.01 -15.16
C SER A 128 -15.28 10.13 -16.25
N ARG A 129 -16.53 9.69 -16.09
CA ARG A 129 -17.31 9.04 -17.16
C ARG A 129 -17.74 10.01 -18.25
N ASN A 130 -17.85 11.29 -17.90
CA ASN A 130 -18.19 12.36 -18.84
C ASN A 130 -16.92 12.94 -19.47
N CYS A 131 -17.01 13.37 -20.73
CA CYS A 131 -15.93 14.06 -21.42
C CYS A 131 -15.45 15.26 -20.61
N LEU A 132 -14.13 15.29 -20.35
CA LEU A 132 -13.44 16.44 -19.77
C LEU A 132 -12.94 17.38 -20.88
N ASP A 133 -12.43 18.55 -20.49
CA ASP A 133 -11.86 19.51 -21.44
C ASP A 133 -10.62 18.93 -22.13
N LYS A 134 -10.75 18.65 -23.44
CA LYS A 134 -9.69 18.10 -24.28
C LYS A 134 -8.56 19.08 -24.57
N SER A 135 -8.77 20.38 -24.34
CA SER A 135 -7.74 21.40 -24.50
C SER A 135 -6.82 21.50 -23.28
N ASN A 136 -7.19 20.87 -22.16
CA ASN A 136 -6.38 20.82 -20.96
C ASN A 136 -5.09 20.02 -21.21
N PRO A 137 -3.89 20.55 -20.86
CA PRO A 137 -2.62 19.87 -21.11
C PRO A 137 -2.46 18.55 -20.35
N GLY A 138 -3.22 18.35 -19.26
CA GLY A 138 -3.24 17.12 -18.49
C GLY A 138 -4.29 16.10 -18.95
N TYR A 139 -5.05 16.40 -20.01
CA TYR A 139 -6.11 15.54 -20.48
C TYR A 139 -5.57 14.26 -21.14
N GLN A 140 -6.25 13.14 -20.87
CA GLN A 140 -6.04 11.86 -21.52
C GLN A 140 -7.39 11.21 -21.81
N GLU A 141 -7.53 10.67 -23.03
CA GLU A 141 -8.73 9.96 -23.46
C GLU A 141 -8.90 8.59 -22.76
N PRO A 142 -10.13 8.04 -22.73
CA PRO A 142 -10.37 6.71 -22.17
C PRO A 142 -9.53 5.64 -22.86
N ILE A 143 -9.09 4.66 -22.09
CA ILE A 143 -8.40 3.50 -22.66
C ILE A 143 -9.36 2.68 -23.53
N PRO A 144 -8.86 1.99 -24.57
CA PRO A 144 -9.69 1.13 -25.41
C PRO A 144 -10.36 0.02 -24.61
N ASP A 145 -11.61 -0.33 -24.95
CA ASP A 145 -12.37 -1.38 -24.25
C ASP A 145 -11.67 -2.75 -24.26
N SER A 146 -10.82 -3.03 -25.27
CA SER A 146 -10.02 -4.26 -25.32
C SER A 146 -8.97 -4.38 -24.22
N GLU A 147 -8.59 -3.27 -23.59
CA GLU A 147 -7.63 -3.23 -22.47
C GLU A 147 -8.32 -3.23 -21.09
N VAL A 148 -9.64 -3.09 -21.06
CA VAL A 148 -10.42 -3.11 -19.82
C VAL A 148 -10.67 -4.56 -19.45
N THR A 149 -10.09 -4.97 -18.33
CA THR A 149 -10.33 -6.30 -17.76
C THR A 149 -11.38 -6.15 -16.67
N GLU A 150 -12.61 -6.57 -16.94
CA GLU A 150 -13.63 -6.65 -15.90
C GLU A 150 -13.09 -7.57 -14.79
N GLN A 151 -12.98 -7.01 -13.59
CA GLN A 151 -12.48 -7.76 -12.46
C GLN A 151 -13.42 -8.94 -12.20
N GLU A 152 -12.94 -10.17 -12.36
CA GLU A 152 -13.63 -11.35 -11.85
C GLU A 152 -14.01 -11.07 -10.40
N ARG A 153 -15.32 -10.99 -10.13
CA ARG A 153 -15.85 -10.77 -8.79
C ARG A 153 -15.27 -11.86 -7.90
N ARG A 154 -14.27 -11.49 -7.09
CA ARG A 154 -13.55 -12.44 -6.26
C ARG A 154 -14.56 -12.99 -5.27
N ASP A 155 -14.97 -14.24 -5.49
CA ASP A 155 -15.96 -14.91 -4.67
C ASP A 155 -15.51 -14.83 -3.20
N PRO A 156 -16.25 -14.12 -2.32
CA PRO A 156 -15.82 -13.89 -0.94
C PRO A 156 -15.61 -15.19 -0.15
N ASN A 157 -16.10 -16.31 -0.67
CA ASN A 157 -15.89 -17.63 -0.11
C ASN A 157 -14.50 -18.24 -0.41
N MET A 158 -13.75 -17.71 -1.39
CA MET A 158 -12.48 -18.29 -1.82
C MET A 158 -11.28 -17.78 -0.99
N SER A 159 -11.37 -16.62 -0.34
CA SER A 159 -10.30 -16.06 0.51
C SER A 159 -10.29 -16.63 1.94
N ARG A 160 -11.37 -17.30 2.38
CA ARG A 160 -11.43 -17.95 3.69
C ARG A 160 -10.86 -19.38 3.71
N ARG A 161 -10.50 -19.96 2.55
CA ARG A 161 -9.92 -21.32 2.45
C ARG A 161 -8.38 -21.35 2.45
N GLY A 162 -7.72 -20.22 2.67
CA GLY A 162 -6.25 -20.13 2.80
C GLY A 162 -5.70 -20.29 4.22
N GLY A 163 -6.56 -20.40 5.23
CA GLY A 163 -6.17 -20.68 6.61
C GLY A 163 -6.28 -22.18 6.91
N ARG A 164 -5.14 -22.83 7.17
CA ARG A 164 -4.96 -24.26 7.54
C ARG A 164 -5.18 -25.29 6.42
N GLY A 165 -4.09 -25.96 6.02
CA GLY A 165 -4.15 -27.30 5.42
C GLY A 165 -3.50 -27.41 4.05
N GLY A 166 -2.17 -27.49 4.02
CA GLY A 166 -1.39 -27.73 2.80
C GLY A 166 -0.28 -28.75 3.06
N SER A 167 -0.65 -29.93 3.56
CA SER A 167 0.20 -31.13 3.49
C SER A 167 0.71 -31.27 2.07
N ARG A 168 2.02 -31.13 1.89
CA ARG A 168 2.71 -31.51 0.66
C ARG A 168 2.43 -32.99 0.42
N GLY A 169 1.52 -33.22 -0.53
CA GLY A 169 1.14 -34.54 -1.00
C GLY A 169 2.37 -35.34 -1.43
N GLY A 170 2.51 -36.52 -0.84
CA GLY A 170 2.11 -37.75 -1.53
C GLY A 170 2.44 -37.78 -3.03
N ARG A 171 3.72 -37.93 -3.35
CA ARG A 171 4.11 -38.67 -4.56
C ARG A 171 4.09 -40.15 -4.20
N GLY A 172 2.99 -40.80 -4.58
CA GLY A 172 2.96 -42.24 -4.72
C GLY A 172 4.09 -42.69 -5.66
N GLY A 173 4.86 -43.65 -5.18
CA GLY A 173 5.93 -44.32 -5.90
C GLY A 173 6.08 -45.73 -5.36
N SER A 174 5.03 -46.53 -5.49
CA SER A 174 5.05 -47.97 -5.23
C SER A 174 6.05 -48.64 -6.18
N ARG A 175 7.27 -48.94 -5.72
CA ARG A 175 8.13 -49.99 -6.28
C ARG A 175 9.04 -50.58 -5.20
N GLY A 176 8.83 -51.86 -4.89
CA GLY A 176 9.90 -52.75 -4.46
C GLY A 176 9.87 -53.21 -3.01
N GLY A 177 9.04 -54.20 -2.71
CA GLY A 177 9.27 -55.10 -1.58
C GLY A 177 10.39 -56.10 -1.86
N ARG A 178 11.08 -56.50 -0.78
CA ARG A 178 11.94 -57.69 -0.51
C ARG A 178 13.00 -57.20 0.49
N GLY A 179 12.93 -57.50 1.78
CA GLY A 179 12.92 -58.84 2.36
C GLY A 179 14.37 -59.28 2.58
N GLY A 180 14.77 -59.51 3.84
CA GLY A 180 15.96 -60.33 4.17
C GLY A 180 16.90 -59.79 5.24
N SER A 181 16.77 -60.33 6.46
CA SER A 181 17.75 -60.27 7.54
C SER A 181 19.09 -60.95 7.18
N ARG A 182 20.23 -60.42 7.68
CA ARG A 182 21.31 -61.14 8.43
C ARG A 182 22.69 -60.44 8.37
N GLY A 183 23.33 -60.34 9.54
CA GLY A 183 24.79 -60.23 9.74
C GLY A 183 25.35 -58.81 9.70
N GLY A 184 26.27 -58.37 10.56
CA GLY A 184 27.15 -59.02 11.53
C GLY A 184 27.99 -57.96 12.27
N ARG A 185 28.64 -58.39 13.37
CA ARG A 185 29.36 -57.62 14.40
C ARG A 185 30.65 -56.91 13.94
N GLY A 186 31.08 -55.90 14.71
CA GLY A 186 32.46 -55.38 14.81
C GLY A 186 32.51 -53.87 15.13
N VAL A 187 32.39 -53.41 16.39
CA VAL A 187 33.42 -53.15 17.43
C VAL A 187 34.51 -52.12 17.07
N ALA A 188 34.46 -50.95 17.74
CA ALA A 188 35.57 -50.18 18.37
C ALA A 188 35.03 -48.78 18.77
N ALA A 189 34.77 -48.44 20.04
CA ALA A 189 35.67 -48.14 21.18
C ALA A 189 36.10 -46.66 21.25
N ILE A 190 36.30 -46.20 22.51
CA ILE A 190 36.75 -44.87 23.02
C ILE A 190 35.56 -43.98 23.46
N ASP A 191 35.00 -44.12 24.65
CA ASP A 191 35.54 -43.94 26.02
C ASP A 191 35.69 -42.46 26.43
N ARG A 192 34.78 -42.02 27.33
CA ARG A 192 34.89 -40.82 28.17
C ARG A 192 34.07 -41.04 29.45
N ARG A 193 34.71 -41.61 30.46
CA ARG A 193 34.54 -41.25 31.87
C ARG A 193 35.78 -40.40 32.24
N ASP A 194 35.75 -39.41 33.12
CA ASP A 194 35.35 -39.52 34.52
C ASP A 194 34.86 -38.18 35.09
N ASP A 195 33.98 -38.35 36.07
CA ASP A 195 33.58 -37.39 37.09
C ASP A 195 34.63 -37.31 38.23
N ARG A 196 34.61 -36.15 38.92
CA ARG A 196 34.95 -35.88 40.34
C ARG A 196 36.38 -35.57 40.81
N GLU A 197 36.41 -34.39 41.46
CA GLU A 197 37.03 -34.03 42.76
C GLU A 197 38.55 -33.83 42.83
N ASN A 198 38.96 -32.55 42.77
CA ASN A 198 39.53 -31.82 43.91
C ASN A 198 39.36 -30.31 43.74
#